data_AF-A0A1Z3N921-F1
#
_entry.id   AF-A0A1Z3N921-F1
#
_cell.length_a   1.000
_cell.length_b   1.000
_cell.length_c   1.000
_cell.angle_alpha   90.00
_cell.angle_beta   90.00
_cell.angle_gamma   90.00
#
_symmetry.space_group_name_H-M   'P 1'
#
loop_
_entity.id
_entity.type
_entity.pdbx_description
1 polymer ?
#
loop_
_entity_poly.entity_id
_entity_poly.type
_entity_poly.pdbx_seq_one_letter_code
_entity_poly.pdbx_strand_id
1 'polypeptide(L)'
;MGKLLAAVLVVCFANGAVAKGPNDVCAKDRETLCGTVERGEGRVLKCMMDNKDKLSADCKAKFEKMKDHAAEMKDACHEDHEKFCANVSMGKGKKMKCMMEHKDELSADCKAQMENMKDAHKKMRKGK
;
A
#
# COMPACT_ATOMS: atom_id res chain seq x y z
N MET A 1 21.41 23.79 -49.28
CA MET A 1 20.47 22.64 -49.31
C MET A 1 21.10 21.55 -48.46
N GLY A 2 20.67 21.16 -47.26
CA GLY A 2 19.54 21.46 -46.42
C GLY A 2 19.72 20.66 -45.10
N LYS A 3 19.21 21.24 -44.01
CA LYS A 3 18.71 20.68 -42.71
C LYS A 3 18.74 19.13 -42.63
N LEU A 4 19.12 18.47 -41.53
CA LEU A 4 18.64 18.66 -40.16
C LEU A 4 19.67 18.15 -39.14
N LEU A 5 19.97 19.00 -38.15
CA LEU A 5 20.34 18.57 -36.80
C LEU A 5 19.12 17.87 -36.19
N ALA A 6 19.13 16.54 -36.10
CA ALA A 6 18.17 15.84 -35.26
C ALA A 6 18.68 15.91 -33.82
N ALA A 7 18.35 17.03 -33.16
CA ALA A 7 18.28 17.09 -31.71
C ALA A 7 17.35 15.96 -31.27
N VAL A 8 17.95 14.87 -30.78
CA VAL A 8 17.19 13.85 -30.04
C VAL A 8 16.75 14.55 -28.77
N LEU A 9 15.53 15.07 -28.84
CA LEU A 9 14.76 15.61 -27.73
C LEU A 9 14.95 14.66 -26.56
N VAL A 10 15.52 15.22 -25.50
CA VAL A 10 15.39 14.71 -24.14
C VAL A 10 13.90 14.43 -23.94
N VAL A 11 13.50 13.17 -24.08
CA VAL A 11 12.22 12.72 -23.57
C VAL A 11 12.42 12.75 -22.07
N CYS A 12 12.07 13.87 -21.45
CA CYS A 12 11.92 13.96 -20.01
C CYS A 12 11.06 12.77 -19.61
N PHE A 13 11.64 11.85 -18.82
CA PHE A 13 10.86 10.86 -18.09
C PHE A 13 9.86 11.66 -17.27
N ALA A 14 8.63 11.77 -17.76
CA ALA A 14 7.55 12.41 -17.04
C ALA A 14 7.42 11.63 -15.73
N ASN A 15 7.88 12.25 -14.64
CA ASN A 15 7.68 11.78 -13.30
C ASN A 15 6.23 11.32 -13.18
N GLY A 16 6.03 10.02 -13.02
CA GLY A 16 4.70 9.43 -12.87
C GLY A 16 4.02 10.06 -11.67
N ALA A 17 3.20 11.08 -11.92
CA ALA A 17 2.31 11.65 -10.94
C ALA A 17 1.21 10.61 -10.66
N VAL A 18 1.47 9.73 -9.69
CA VAL A 18 0.42 8.86 -9.16
C VAL A 18 -0.58 9.75 -8.43
N ALA A 19 -1.83 9.68 -8.89
CA ALA A 19 -2.98 10.30 -8.24
C ALA A 19 -2.99 9.96 -6.74
N LYS A 20 -2.62 10.95 -5.92
CA LYS A 20 -2.89 10.97 -4.48
C LYS A 20 -4.40 10.89 -4.31
N GLY A 21 -4.91 9.97 -3.50
CA GLY A 21 -6.31 10.00 -3.12
C GLY A 21 -6.62 11.36 -2.47
N PRO A 22 -7.80 11.96 -2.71
CA PRO A 22 -8.13 13.31 -2.27
C PRO A 22 -8.05 13.51 -0.74
N ASN A 23 -7.98 12.44 0.05
CA ASN A 23 -7.89 12.46 1.52
C ASN A 23 -6.61 11.82 2.08
N ASP A 24 -5.53 11.80 1.30
CA ASP A 24 -4.27 11.26 1.82
C ASP A 24 -3.52 12.27 2.69
N VAL A 25 -3.79 12.25 3.99
CA VAL A 25 -3.10 13.07 5.03
C VAL A 25 -1.58 12.92 5.02
N CYS A 26 -1.06 11.85 4.43
CA CYS A 26 0.38 11.58 4.31
C CYS A 26 1.00 12.07 3.00
N ALA A 27 0.24 12.75 2.13
CA ALA A 27 0.68 13.09 0.78
C ALA A 27 1.92 13.98 0.76
N LYS A 28 1.97 14.98 1.65
CA LYS A 28 3.10 15.92 1.77
C LYS A 28 4.33 15.23 2.36
N ASP A 29 4.16 14.52 3.47
CA ASP A 29 5.25 13.78 4.13
C ASP A 29 5.90 12.77 3.18
N ARG A 30 5.09 12.03 2.41
CA ARG A 30 5.63 11.08 1.43
C ARG A 30 6.43 11.76 0.34
N GLU A 31 6.00 12.93 -0.13
CA GLU A 31 6.70 13.66 -1.17
C GLU A 31 8.03 14.23 -0.68
N THR A 32 8.01 14.87 0.49
CA THR A 32 9.21 15.51 1.06
C THR A 32 10.22 14.52 1.60
N LEU A 33 9.77 13.42 2.21
CA LEU A 33 10.66 12.44 2.86
C LEU A 33 11.04 11.27 1.95
N CYS A 34 10.15 10.89 1.02
CA CYS A 34 10.27 9.63 0.26
C CYS A 34 10.05 9.81 -1.25
N GLY A 35 10.10 11.04 -1.78
CA GLY A 35 9.78 11.33 -3.18
C GLY A 35 10.72 10.67 -4.20
N THR A 36 11.96 10.36 -3.80
CA THR A 36 12.98 9.70 -4.63
C THR A 36 12.95 8.17 -4.50
N VAL A 37 12.13 7.62 -3.61
CA VAL A 37 12.06 6.18 -3.38
C VAL A 37 11.31 5.52 -4.54
N GLU A 38 11.95 4.52 -5.14
CA GLU A 38 11.33 3.72 -6.19
C GLU A 38 10.01 3.11 -5.69
N ARG A 39 8.94 3.33 -6.44
CA ARG A 39 7.59 2.91 -6.06
C ARG A 39 7.44 1.38 -6.16
N GLY A 40 6.45 0.86 -5.47
CA GLY A 40 6.14 -0.58 -5.45
C GLY A 40 6.76 -1.30 -4.27
N GLU A 41 6.36 -2.57 -4.10
CA GLU A 41 6.95 -3.52 -3.15
C GLU A 41 7.05 -3.04 -1.69
N GLY A 42 6.21 -2.06 -1.31
CA GLY A 42 6.23 -1.48 0.04
C GLY A 42 7.43 -0.57 0.33
N ARG A 43 8.30 -0.27 -0.64
CA ARG A 43 9.50 0.57 -0.41
C ARG A 43 9.18 1.95 0.15
N VAL A 44 8.19 2.62 -0.41
CA VAL A 44 7.74 3.94 0.06
C VAL A 44 7.15 3.84 1.47
N LEU A 45 6.39 2.79 1.76
CA LEU A 45 5.85 2.56 3.11
C LEU A 45 6.98 2.35 4.11
N LYS A 46 8.00 1.56 3.75
CA LYS A 46 9.20 1.38 4.58
C LYS A 46 9.92 2.70 4.82
N CYS A 47 10.15 3.51 3.79
CA CYS A 47 10.77 4.83 3.95
C CYS A 47 10.00 5.72 4.94
N MET A 48 8.67 5.70 4.87
CA MET A 48 7.83 6.46 5.80
C MET A 48 7.93 5.93 7.23
N MET A 49 8.01 4.61 7.42
CA MET A 49 8.24 3.99 8.74
C MET A 49 9.62 4.34 9.31
N ASP A 50 10.66 4.30 8.48
CA ASP A 50 12.03 4.66 8.88
C ASP A 50 12.14 6.17 9.23
N ASN A 51 11.22 7.00 8.72
CA ASN A 51 11.11 8.43 9.05
C ASN A 51 9.89 8.75 9.93
N LYS A 52 9.35 7.78 10.68
CA LYS A 52 8.10 7.93 11.44
C LYS A 52 8.08 9.17 12.33
N ASP A 53 9.21 9.54 12.93
CA ASP A 53 9.30 10.67 13.85
C ASP A 53 9.19 12.03 13.16
N LYS A 54 9.50 12.07 11.85
CA LYS A 54 9.42 13.26 10.98
C LYS A 54 8.06 13.40 10.29
N LEU A 55 7.17 12.40 10.41
CA LEU A 55 5.83 12.48 9.87
C LEU A 55 5.00 13.54 10.61
N SER A 56 4.09 14.18 9.89
CA SER A 56 3.04 15.03 10.45
C SER A 56 2.16 14.25 11.44
N ALA A 57 1.53 14.96 12.38
CA ALA A 57 0.68 14.35 13.39
C ALA A 57 -0.45 13.51 12.78
N ASP A 58 -1.14 14.05 11.76
CA ASP A 58 -2.22 13.34 11.08
C ASP A 58 -1.74 12.10 10.33
N CYS A 59 -0.55 12.18 9.72
CA CYS A 59 0.03 11.01 9.08
C CYS A 59 0.42 9.94 10.11
N LYS A 60 1.04 10.31 11.24
CA LYS A 60 1.33 9.37 12.35
C LYS A 60 0.05 8.68 12.84
N ALA A 61 -1.01 9.44 13.08
CA ALA A 61 -2.29 8.88 13.52
C ALA A 61 -2.87 7.89 12.51
N LYS A 62 -2.71 8.14 11.20
CA LYS A 62 -3.10 7.19 10.15
C LYS A 62 -2.24 5.92 10.19
N PHE A 63 -0.94 6.02 10.45
CA PHE A 63 -0.04 4.86 10.58
C PHE A 63 -0.38 3.99 11.78
N GLU A 64 -0.71 4.57 12.93
CA GLU A 64 -1.17 3.81 14.10
C GLU A 64 -2.46 3.04 13.78
N LYS A 65 -3.46 3.68 13.17
CA LYS A 65 -4.67 2.98 12.72
C LYS A 65 -4.40 1.84 11.72
N MET A 66 -3.44 2.03 10.82
CA MET A 66 -3.03 0.96 9.90
C MET A 66 -2.35 -0.21 10.64
N LYS A 67 -1.56 0.07 11.68
CA LYS A 67 -0.91 -0.93 12.51
C LYS A 67 -1.95 -1.74 13.29
N ASP A 68 -2.94 -1.08 13.87
CA ASP A 68 -4.01 -1.74 14.63
C ASP A 68 -4.80 -2.70 13.74
N HIS A 69 -5.26 -2.24 12.56
CA HIS A 69 -5.93 -3.13 11.61
C HIS A 69 -5.04 -4.28 11.12
N ALA A 70 -3.74 -4.05 10.96
CA ALA A 70 -2.81 -5.10 10.55
C ALA A 70 -2.62 -6.14 11.66
N ALA A 71 -2.60 -5.72 12.92
CA ALA A 71 -2.56 -6.62 14.07
C ALA A 71 -3.85 -7.45 14.15
N GLU A 72 -5.02 -6.81 14.08
CA GLU A 72 -6.31 -7.52 14.09
C GLU A 72 -6.44 -8.53 12.95
N MET A 73 -6.03 -8.15 11.73
CA MET A 73 -5.99 -9.07 10.58
C MET A 73 -5.04 -10.24 10.83
N LYS A 74 -3.84 -9.97 11.38
CA LYS A 74 -2.86 -11.01 11.67
C LYS A 74 -3.44 -11.98 12.68
N ASP A 75 -4.00 -11.50 13.79
CA ASP A 75 -4.49 -12.34 14.87
C ASP A 75 -5.66 -13.20 14.40
N ALA A 76 -6.62 -12.63 13.66
CA ALA A 76 -7.76 -13.38 13.14
C ALA A 76 -7.40 -14.39 12.04
N CYS A 77 -6.36 -14.13 11.24
CA CYS A 77 -6.03 -14.93 10.06
C CYS A 77 -4.70 -15.68 10.17
N HIS A 78 -4.01 -15.69 11.32
CA HIS A 78 -2.67 -16.23 11.43
C HIS A 78 -2.61 -17.72 11.06
N GLU A 79 -3.48 -18.53 11.66
CA GLU A 79 -3.50 -19.98 11.45
C GLU A 79 -3.87 -20.33 10.01
N ASP A 80 -4.87 -19.65 9.44
CA ASP A 80 -5.25 -19.82 8.05
C ASP A 80 -4.11 -19.45 7.10
N HIS A 81 -3.43 -18.34 7.37
CA HIS A 81 -2.27 -17.92 6.59
C HIS A 81 -1.14 -18.95 6.63
N GLU A 82 -0.82 -19.50 7.81
CA GLU A 82 0.21 -20.54 7.94
C GLU A 82 -0.19 -21.82 7.20
N LYS A 83 -1.47 -22.21 7.28
CA LYS A 83 -1.99 -23.41 6.64
C LYS A 83 -1.99 -23.32 5.11
N PHE A 84 -2.43 -22.19 4.56
CA PHE A 84 -2.68 -22.07 3.12
C PHE A 84 -1.59 -21.30 2.36
N CYS A 85 -0.94 -20.32 3.01
CA CYS A 85 -0.18 -19.27 2.32
C CYS A 85 1.25 -19.05 2.86
N ALA A 86 1.78 -19.92 3.74
CA ALA A 86 3.11 -19.77 4.33
C ALA A 86 4.24 -19.64 3.28
N ASN A 87 4.14 -20.39 2.19
CA ASN A 87 5.14 -20.43 1.11
C ASN A 87 4.97 -19.30 0.06
N VAL A 88 4.00 -18.42 0.24
CA VAL A 88 3.75 -17.33 -0.69
C VAL A 88 4.72 -16.18 -0.43
N SER A 89 5.51 -15.87 -1.46
CA SER A 89 6.45 -14.74 -1.42
C SER A 89 5.75 -13.43 -1.05
N MET A 90 6.45 -12.57 -0.30
CA MET A 90 5.98 -11.24 0.09
C MET A 90 5.84 -10.31 -1.12
N GLY A 91 5.14 -9.19 -0.91
CA GLY A 91 5.02 -8.10 -1.89
C GLY A 91 3.92 -8.33 -2.94
N LYS A 92 3.59 -7.26 -3.68
CA LYS A 92 2.59 -7.24 -4.77
C LYS A 92 1.22 -7.84 -4.38
N GLY A 93 0.87 -7.84 -3.10
CA GLY A 93 -0.40 -8.41 -2.61
C GLY A 93 -0.53 -9.93 -2.76
N LYS A 94 0.56 -10.68 -3.03
CA LYS A 94 0.49 -12.12 -3.31
C LYS A 94 -0.14 -12.94 -2.19
N LYS A 95 0.22 -12.66 -0.92
CA LYS A 95 -0.39 -13.33 0.24
C LYS A 95 -1.90 -13.08 0.33
N MET A 96 -2.33 -11.84 0.10
CA MET A 96 -3.76 -11.52 0.08
C MET A 96 -4.49 -12.24 -1.07
N LYS A 97 -3.85 -12.39 -2.23
CA LYS A 97 -4.40 -13.17 -3.35
C LYS A 97 -4.59 -14.64 -2.96
N CYS A 98 -3.59 -15.25 -2.33
CA CYS A 98 -3.69 -16.62 -1.84
C CYS A 98 -4.84 -16.78 -0.82
N MET A 99 -4.95 -15.87 0.15
CA MET A 99 -6.07 -15.90 1.11
C MET A 99 -7.44 -15.78 0.42
N MET A 100 -7.54 -14.99 -0.65
CA MET A 100 -8.77 -14.89 -1.44
C MET A 100 -9.08 -16.15 -2.25
N GLU A 101 -8.06 -16.87 -2.72
CA GLU A 101 -8.22 -18.17 -3.41
C GLU A 101 -8.72 -19.25 -2.45
N HIS A 102 -8.31 -19.19 -1.17
CA HIS A 102 -8.76 -20.07 -0.11
C HIS A 102 -9.95 -19.54 0.70
N LYS A 103 -10.64 -18.48 0.24
CA LYS A 103 -11.62 -17.72 1.06
C LYS A 103 -12.71 -18.59 1.69
N ASP A 104 -13.10 -19.68 1.06
CA ASP A 104 -14.17 -20.58 1.53
C ASP A 104 -13.65 -21.61 2.55
N GLU A 105 -12.34 -21.84 2.59
CA GLU A 105 -11.64 -22.75 3.51
C GLU A 105 -11.13 -22.06 4.78
N LEU A 106 -11.13 -20.73 4.82
CA LEU A 106 -10.70 -19.95 5.97
C LEU A 106 -11.63 -20.14 7.18
N SER A 107 -11.07 -19.92 8.37
CA SER A 107 -11.82 -19.85 9.62
C SER A 107 -12.93 -18.77 9.59
N ALA A 108 -13.92 -18.93 10.48
CA ALA A 108 -14.99 -17.95 10.63
C ALA A 108 -14.46 -16.57 11.02
N ASP A 109 -13.47 -16.53 11.92
CA ASP A 109 -12.87 -15.29 12.42
C ASP A 109 -12.10 -14.56 11.32
N CYS A 110 -11.29 -15.27 10.54
CA CYS A 110 -10.58 -14.67 9.41
C CYS A 110 -11.54 -14.16 8.33
N LYS A 111 -12.61 -14.90 8.01
CA LYS A 111 -13.65 -14.45 7.07
C LYS A 111 -14.33 -13.16 7.54
N ALA A 112 -14.73 -13.11 8.80
CA ALA A 112 -15.34 -11.94 9.40
C ALA A 112 -14.40 -10.73 9.32
N GLN A 113 -13.13 -10.92 9.64
CA GLN A 113 -12.15 -9.83 9.62
C GLN A 113 -11.83 -9.35 8.19
N MET A 114 -11.80 -10.25 7.20
CA MET A 114 -11.67 -9.85 5.79
C MET A 114 -12.86 -9.03 5.29
N GLU A 115 -14.09 -9.36 5.69
CA GLU A 115 -15.26 -8.55 5.34
C GLU A 115 -15.25 -7.18 6.06
N ASN A 116 -14.83 -7.11 7.33
CA ASN A 116 -14.62 -5.84 8.04
C ASN A 116 -13.64 -4.93 7.28
N MET A 117 -12.51 -5.48 6.83
CA MET A 117 -11.50 -4.74 6.06
C MET A 117 -12.05 -4.28 4.70
N LYS A 118 -12.80 -5.12 4.01
CA LYS A 118 -13.44 -4.79 2.72
C LYS A 118 -14.44 -3.65 2.87
N ASP A 119 -15.22 -3.65 3.95
CA ASP A 119 -16.15 -2.56 4.26
C ASP A 119 -15.43 -1.26 4.63
N ALA A 120 -14.34 -1.34 5.40
CA ALA A 120 -13.49 -0.18 5.68
C ALA A 120 -12.91 0.42 4.38
N HIS A 121 -12.39 -0.43 3.47
CA HIS A 121 -11.88 0.01 2.17
C HIS A 121 -12.98 0.63 1.29
N LYS A 122 -14.18 0.04 1.29
CA LYS A 122 -15.35 0.58 0.57
C LYS A 122 -15.75 1.95 1.10
N LYS A 123 -15.78 2.14 2.42
CA LYS A 123 -16.04 3.44 3.06
C LYS A 123 -14.99 4.49 2.65
N MET A 124 -13.71 4.12 2.66
CA MET A 124 -12.63 5.02 2.22
C MET A 124 -12.68 5.36 0.73
N ARG A 125 -13.14 4.45 -0.13
CA ARG A 125 -13.34 4.74 -1.58
C ARG A 125 -14.57 5.57 -1.87
N LYS A 126 -15.65 5.40 -1.10
CA LYS A 126 -16.94 6.09 -1.30
C LYS A 126 -16.96 7.51 -0.73
N GLY A 127 -16.02 7.87 0.15
CA GLY A 127 -15.78 9.27 0.55
C GLY A 127 -14.94 10.07 -0.46
N LYS A 128 -15.00 9.68 -1.74
CA LYS A 128 -14.43 10.42 -2.88
C LYS A 128 -15.53 11.16 -3.61
#